data_AF-A0A8J8STW5-F1
#
_entry.id   AF-A0A8J8STW5-F1
#
_cell.length_a   1.000
_cell.length_b   1.000
_cell.length_c   1.000
_cell.angle_alpha   90.00
_cell.angle_beta   90.00
_cell.angle_gamma   90.00
#
_symmetry.space_group_name_H-M   'P 1'
#
loop_
_entity.id
_entity.type
_entity.pdbx_description
1 polymer ?
#
loop_
_entity_poly.entity_id
_entity_poly.type
_entity_poly.pdbx_seq_one_letter_code
_entity_poly.pdbx_strand_id
1 'polypeptide(L)'
;MVCTGSHNKSIHNDDYAKFHEHWGQFIEQEITVWKDFHDFWLSAKIPVHLIRYEDILGSPKATMMKLMRFILNKPDIEGTLIERYVDLTVQEKAPEIYKPRQGQVNSNLSKFNKAQLDYMFGYARDQLVNFGFAETFVDEVMLQGSAELRGELEQGKKFIDAFNEESLKRSIHNAEESDEVTSIFINYPALLLRKKTERYPNGRTSYRFKRELRKKVTIIDKTGAAGAGAAQQSEPKRAEK
;
A
#
# COMPACT_ATOMS: atom_id res chain seq x y z
N MET A 1 11.47 8.97 -0.52
CA MET A 1 10.62 9.50 -1.62
C MET A 1 10.03 10.88 -1.34
N VAL A 2 9.36 11.12 -0.20
CA VAL A 2 8.64 12.38 0.10
C VAL A 2 9.51 13.63 -0.06
N CYS A 3 10.73 13.63 0.47
CA CYS A 3 11.66 14.76 0.31
C CYS A 3 12.83 14.46 -0.64
N THR A 4 13.23 13.18 -0.70
CA THR A 4 14.43 12.76 -1.42
C THR A 4 14.24 12.69 -2.93
N GLY A 5 13.01 12.52 -3.43
CA GLY A 5 12.73 12.32 -4.85
C GLY A 5 13.48 11.11 -5.46
N SER A 6 14.03 10.26 -4.61
CA SER A 6 14.84 9.11 -4.98
C SER A 6 14.33 7.89 -4.23
N HIS A 7 14.54 6.74 -4.85
CA HIS A 7 14.22 5.46 -4.25
C HIS A 7 15.32 5.06 -3.24
N ASN A 8 16.61 5.28 -3.51
CA ASN A 8 17.70 4.81 -2.64
C ASN A 8 18.02 5.71 -1.43
N LYS A 9 17.45 6.93 -1.38
CA LYS A 9 17.75 7.90 -0.33
C LYS A 9 16.60 8.03 0.68
N SER A 10 16.95 8.15 1.96
CA SER A 10 16.02 8.30 3.09
C SER A 10 16.31 9.57 3.89
N ILE A 11 15.31 10.04 4.65
CA ILE A 11 15.48 11.15 5.60
C ILE A 11 16.06 10.59 6.90
N HIS A 12 16.97 11.31 7.56
CA HIS A 12 17.49 10.94 8.87
C HIS A 12 16.38 10.90 9.93
N ASN A 13 16.44 9.96 10.88
CA ASN A 13 15.35 9.76 11.86
C ASN A 13 15.07 11.01 12.71
N ASP A 14 16.13 11.70 13.13
CA ASP A 14 16.00 12.90 13.97
C ASP A 14 15.28 14.06 13.26
N ASP A 15 15.30 14.09 11.92
CA ASP A 15 14.64 15.14 11.17
C ASP A 15 13.11 15.04 11.21
N TYR A 16 12.56 13.85 11.48
CA TYR A 16 11.11 13.70 11.69
C TYR A 16 10.66 14.42 12.96
N ALA A 17 11.47 14.37 14.02
CA ALA A 17 11.22 15.12 15.25
C ALA A 17 11.50 16.62 15.07
N LYS A 18 12.61 16.97 14.41
CA LYS A 18 13.02 18.35 14.18
C LYS A 18 12.01 19.14 13.34
N PHE A 19 11.44 18.52 12.31
CA PHE A 19 10.48 19.16 11.40
C PHE A 19 9.06 18.62 11.59
N HIS A 20 8.67 18.33 12.83
CA HIS A 20 7.39 17.69 13.16
C HIS A 20 6.16 18.43 12.63
N GLU A 21 6.16 19.77 12.57
CA GLU A 21 5.04 20.54 11.98
C GLU A 21 4.86 20.27 10.49
N HIS A 22 5.97 20.27 9.73
CA HIS A 22 5.92 20.01 8.29
C HIS A 22 5.53 18.54 8.05
N TRP A 23 6.01 17.64 8.91
CA TRP A 23 5.65 16.23 8.87
C TRP A 23 4.16 16.00 9.19
N GLY A 24 3.62 16.67 10.21
CA GLY A 24 2.21 16.62 10.58
C GLY A 24 1.31 17.10 9.43
N GLN A 25 1.62 18.25 8.83
CA GLN A 25 0.89 18.74 7.66
C GLN A 25 0.96 17.78 6.46
N PHE A 26 2.10 17.12 6.28
CA PHE A 26 2.27 16.10 5.23
C PHE A 26 1.37 14.89 5.51
N ILE A 27 1.35 14.41 6.76
CA ILE A 27 0.50 13.29 7.19
C ILE A 27 -0.97 13.62 6.97
N GLU A 28 -1.44 14.79 7.41
CA GLU A 28 -2.82 15.24 7.21
C GLU A 28 -3.21 15.21 5.72
N GLN A 29 -2.33 15.72 4.85
CA GLN A 29 -2.59 15.71 3.41
C GLN A 29 -2.65 14.28 2.86
N GLU A 30 -1.68 13.43 3.19
CA GLU A 30 -1.59 12.11 2.58
C GLU A 30 -2.64 11.14 3.12
N ILE A 31 -3.03 11.20 4.40
CA ILE A 31 -4.15 10.40 4.90
C ILE A 31 -5.47 10.81 4.23
N THR A 32 -5.63 12.09 3.93
CA THR A 32 -6.78 12.58 3.15
C THR A 32 -6.77 12.02 1.73
N VAL A 33 -5.62 12.06 1.04
CA VAL A 33 -5.49 11.47 -0.31
C VAL A 33 -5.73 9.95 -0.28
N TRP A 34 -5.20 9.27 0.73
CA TRP A 34 -5.37 7.84 0.93
C TRP A 34 -6.85 7.49 1.15
N LYS A 35 -7.54 8.20 2.04
CA LYS A 35 -8.96 7.98 2.30
C LYS A 35 -9.81 8.18 1.04
N ASP A 36 -9.64 9.33 0.37
CA ASP A 36 -10.41 9.65 -0.84
C ASP A 36 -10.15 8.65 -1.97
N PHE A 37 -8.92 8.13 -2.09
CA PHE A 37 -8.59 7.08 -3.06
C PHE A 37 -9.44 5.82 -2.80
N HIS A 38 -9.50 5.37 -1.55
CA HIS A 38 -10.24 4.17 -1.20
C HIS A 38 -11.74 4.39 -1.29
N ASP A 39 -12.26 5.53 -0.85
CA ASP A 39 -13.68 5.89 -0.99
C ASP A 39 -14.13 5.86 -2.45
N PHE A 40 -13.30 6.37 -3.35
CA PHE A 40 -13.57 6.32 -4.78
C PHE A 40 -13.69 4.89 -5.31
N TRP A 41 -12.74 4.01 -4.98
CA TRP A 41 -12.76 2.62 -5.47
C TRP A 41 -13.83 1.77 -4.80
N LEU A 42 -14.10 1.97 -3.51
CA LEU A 42 -15.17 1.27 -2.80
C LEU A 42 -16.57 1.65 -3.33
N SER A 43 -16.73 2.87 -3.84
CA SER A 43 -17.98 3.34 -4.45
C SER A 43 -18.05 3.17 -5.96
N ALA A 44 -17.02 2.57 -6.58
CA ALA A 44 -16.98 2.38 -8.02
C ALA A 44 -18.12 1.47 -8.51
N LYS A 45 -18.73 1.84 -9.64
CA LYS A 45 -19.81 1.06 -10.27
C LYS A 45 -19.31 -0.24 -10.93
N ILE A 46 -18.01 -0.32 -11.16
CA ILE A 46 -17.38 -1.53 -11.71
C ILE A 46 -16.98 -2.48 -10.58
N PRO A 47 -16.94 -3.79 -10.83
CA PRO A 47 -16.33 -4.75 -9.91
C PRO A 47 -14.89 -4.37 -9.57
N VAL A 48 -14.57 -4.36 -8.27
CA VAL A 48 -13.24 -4.11 -7.72
C VAL A 48 -12.85 -5.28 -6.82
N HIS A 49 -11.60 -5.73 -6.90
CA HIS A 49 -11.04 -6.72 -5.99
C HIS A 49 -9.93 -6.10 -5.15
N LEU A 50 -10.06 -6.20 -3.83
CA LEU A 50 -9.14 -5.64 -2.85
C LEU A 50 -8.13 -6.69 -2.43
N ILE A 51 -6.84 -6.31 -2.40
CA ILE A 51 -5.75 -7.15 -1.89
C ILE A 51 -4.89 -6.29 -0.98
N ARG A 52 -4.57 -6.81 0.21
CA ARG A 52 -3.57 -6.20 1.09
C ARG A 52 -2.21 -6.81 0.83
N TYR A 53 -1.18 -5.99 1.03
CA TYR A 53 0.20 -6.45 0.95
C TYR A 53 0.48 -7.56 1.98
N GLU A 54 -0.09 -7.42 3.18
CA GLU A 54 0.02 -8.36 4.28
C GLU A 54 -0.55 -9.74 3.93
N ASP A 55 -1.65 -9.80 3.16
CA ASP A 55 -2.28 -11.06 2.75
C ASP A 55 -1.44 -11.79 1.69
N ILE A 56 -0.75 -11.04 0.83
CA ILE A 56 0.21 -11.61 -0.12
C ILE A 56 1.38 -12.24 0.64
N LEU A 57 1.88 -11.59 1.70
CA LEU A 57 2.99 -12.12 2.49
C LEU A 57 2.57 -13.29 3.38
N GLY A 58 1.42 -13.19 4.05
CA GLY A 58 0.97 -14.15 5.05
C GLY A 58 0.27 -15.38 4.48
N SER A 59 -0.41 -15.25 3.34
CA SER A 59 -1.14 -16.34 2.71
C SER A 59 -1.13 -16.23 1.18
N PRO A 60 0.06 -16.24 0.54
CA PRO A 60 0.23 -15.96 -0.89
C PRO A 60 -0.65 -16.84 -1.79
N LYS A 61 -0.68 -18.16 -1.57
CA LYS A 61 -1.54 -19.07 -2.37
C LYS A 61 -3.01 -18.67 -2.30
N ALA A 62 -3.57 -18.53 -1.09
CA ALA A 62 -4.98 -18.20 -0.91
C ALA A 62 -5.33 -16.84 -1.54
N THR A 63 -4.47 -15.83 -1.35
CA THR A 63 -4.64 -14.50 -1.93
C THR A 63 -4.60 -14.53 -3.45
N MET A 64 -3.64 -15.24 -4.04
CA MET A 64 -3.52 -15.38 -5.50
C MET A 64 -4.67 -16.19 -6.10
N MET A 65 -5.17 -17.22 -5.42
CA MET A 65 -6.35 -17.98 -5.86
C MET A 65 -7.59 -17.09 -5.93
N LYS A 66 -7.84 -16.26 -4.91
CA LYS A 66 -8.94 -15.29 -4.89
C LYS A 66 -8.81 -14.26 -6.02
N LEU A 67 -7.60 -13.75 -6.27
CA LEU A 67 -7.34 -12.83 -7.38
C LEU A 67 -7.62 -13.48 -8.74
N MET A 68 -7.15 -14.70 -8.96
CA MET A 68 -7.33 -15.40 -10.24
C MET A 68 -8.79 -15.75 -10.49
N ARG A 69 -9.56 -16.16 -9.46
CA ARG A 69 -11.02 -16.30 -9.53
C ARG A 69 -11.69 -15.03 -10.04
N PHE A 70 -11.29 -13.87 -9.51
CA PHE A 70 -11.80 -12.57 -9.93
C PHE A 70 -11.41 -12.21 -11.37
N ILE A 71 -10.14 -12.34 -11.74
CA ILE A 71 -9.66 -12.03 -13.10
C ILE A 71 -10.37 -12.89 -14.15
N LEU A 72 -10.55 -14.18 -13.86
CA LEU A 72 -11.13 -15.14 -14.80
C LEU A 72 -12.65 -15.18 -14.77
N ASN A 73 -13.29 -14.40 -13.88
CA ASN A 73 -14.73 -14.46 -13.61
C ASN A 73 -15.21 -15.90 -13.38
N LYS A 74 -14.53 -16.62 -12.47
CA LYS A 74 -14.90 -17.99 -12.08
C LYS A 74 -15.14 -18.09 -10.58
N PRO A 75 -16.21 -18.81 -10.16
CA PRO A 75 -16.47 -19.04 -8.75
C PRO A 75 -15.40 -19.94 -8.12
N ASP A 76 -14.75 -20.79 -8.93
CA ASP A 76 -13.70 -21.71 -8.50
C ASP A 76 -12.72 -21.98 -9.65
N ILE A 77 -11.47 -22.25 -9.29
CA ILE A 77 -10.37 -22.60 -10.19
C ILE A 77 -9.55 -23.80 -9.68
N GLU A 78 -10.02 -24.52 -8.66
CA GLU A 78 -9.40 -25.75 -8.18
C GLU A 78 -9.27 -26.80 -9.29
N GLY A 79 -8.15 -27.54 -9.29
CA GLY A 79 -7.81 -28.56 -10.28
C GLY A 79 -7.39 -28.01 -11.66
N THR A 80 -7.47 -26.70 -11.89
CA THR A 80 -7.13 -26.09 -13.18
C THR A 80 -5.62 -25.94 -13.37
N LEU A 81 -5.20 -25.68 -14.62
CA LEU A 81 -3.82 -25.31 -14.92
C LEU A 81 -3.40 -24.00 -14.23
N ILE A 82 -4.34 -23.08 -14.02
CA ILE A 82 -4.07 -21.81 -13.34
C ILE A 82 -3.73 -22.02 -11.87
N GLU A 83 -4.44 -22.91 -11.15
CA GLU A 83 -4.07 -23.27 -9.78
C GLU A 83 -2.62 -23.78 -9.73
N ARG A 84 -2.22 -24.66 -10.67
CA ARG A 84 -0.85 -25.18 -10.72
C ARG A 84 0.18 -24.06 -10.94
N TYR A 85 -0.14 -23.04 -11.75
CA TYR A 85 0.75 -21.89 -11.91
C TYR A 85 0.80 -21.00 -10.66
N VAL A 86 -0.31 -20.85 -9.94
CA VAL A 86 -0.30 -20.19 -8.63
C VAL A 86 0.62 -20.95 -7.67
N ASP A 87 0.50 -22.27 -7.60
CA ASP A 87 1.34 -23.11 -6.75
C ASP A 87 2.83 -22.93 -7.07
N LEU A 88 3.20 -23.00 -8.35
CA LEU A 88 4.57 -22.77 -8.80
C LEU A 88 5.07 -21.38 -8.41
N THR A 89 4.26 -20.33 -8.62
CA THR A 89 4.65 -18.94 -8.33
C THR A 89 4.89 -18.69 -6.84
N VAL A 90 4.18 -19.42 -5.97
CA VAL A 90 4.31 -19.28 -4.51
C VAL A 90 5.47 -20.10 -3.96
N GLN A 91 5.81 -21.22 -4.59
CA GLN A 91 6.87 -22.12 -4.14
C GLN A 91 8.25 -21.74 -4.70
N GLU A 92 8.29 -21.26 -5.94
CA GLU A 92 9.54 -20.98 -6.63
C GLU A 92 9.93 -19.52 -6.50
N LYS A 93 11.22 -19.28 -6.24
CA LYS A 93 11.76 -17.94 -6.29
C LYS A 93 11.86 -17.50 -7.75
N ALA A 94 11.18 -16.40 -8.10
CA ALA A 94 11.26 -15.84 -9.44
C ALA A 94 12.73 -15.53 -9.81
N PRO A 95 13.13 -15.75 -11.08
CA PRO A 95 14.42 -15.29 -11.57
C PRO A 95 14.49 -13.75 -11.49
N GLU A 96 15.35 -13.23 -10.62
CA GLU A 96 15.48 -11.80 -10.34
C GLU A 96 16.50 -11.15 -11.30
N ILE A 97 16.04 -10.26 -12.19
CA ILE A 97 16.93 -9.35 -12.96
C ILE A 97 17.46 -8.23 -12.05
N TYR A 98 16.67 -7.84 -11.05
CA TYR A 98 17.06 -6.90 -10.00
C TYR A 98 16.50 -7.37 -8.66
N LYS A 99 17.23 -7.08 -7.57
CA LYS A 99 16.79 -7.41 -6.22
C LYS A 99 15.58 -6.54 -5.84
N PRO A 100 14.38 -7.11 -5.62
CA PRO A 100 13.24 -6.34 -5.15
C PRO A 100 13.55 -5.73 -3.77
N ARG A 101 12.94 -4.59 -3.45
CA ARG A 101 13.08 -4.02 -2.11
C ARG A 101 12.39 -4.95 -1.12
N GLN A 102 13.07 -5.23 -0.02
CA GLN A 102 12.42 -5.86 1.12
C GLN A 102 11.43 -4.85 1.71
N GLY A 103 10.14 -5.15 1.53
CA GLY A 103 9.07 -4.51 2.28
C GLY A 103 8.98 -5.18 3.65
N GLN A 104 8.62 -4.39 4.67
CA GLN A 104 8.35 -4.89 6.00
C GLN A 104 7.10 -4.18 6.52
N VAL A 105 6.15 -4.99 7.00
CA VAL A 105 4.91 -4.52 7.63
C VAL A 105 5.27 -3.62 8.81
N ASN A 106 4.60 -2.47 8.91
CA ASN A 106 4.77 -1.49 9.99
C ASN A 106 6.19 -0.89 10.17
N SER A 107 7.11 -1.07 9.21
CA SER A 107 8.48 -0.55 9.29
C SER A 107 8.59 0.97 9.49
N ASN A 108 7.57 1.72 9.07
CA ASN A 108 7.52 3.17 9.21
C ASN A 108 6.83 3.66 10.48
N LEU A 109 6.27 2.78 11.33
CA LEU A 109 5.48 3.19 12.49
C LEU A 109 6.26 4.09 13.46
N SER A 110 7.56 3.81 13.61
CA SER A 110 8.50 4.63 14.40
C SER A 110 8.69 6.07 13.93
N LYS A 111 8.14 6.47 12.77
CA LYS A 111 8.22 7.83 12.22
C LYS A 111 7.02 8.70 12.59
N PHE A 112 6.08 8.15 13.34
CA PHE A 112 4.85 8.83 13.74
C PHE A 112 4.83 8.95 15.25
N ASN A 113 4.39 10.11 15.75
CA ASN A 113 4.05 10.26 17.16
C ASN A 113 2.58 9.86 17.41
N LYS A 114 2.20 9.72 18.68
CA LYS A 114 0.85 9.28 19.06
C LYS A 114 -0.25 10.19 18.51
N ALA A 115 -0.10 11.51 18.64
CA ALA A 115 -1.07 12.47 18.12
C ALA A 115 -1.31 12.35 16.60
N GLN A 116 -0.26 12.04 15.83
CA GLN A 116 -0.36 11.81 14.38
C GLN A 116 -1.11 10.51 14.08
N LEU A 117 -0.82 9.44 14.81
CA LEU A 117 -1.53 8.16 14.66
C LEU A 117 -3.00 8.30 15.04
N ASP A 118 -3.31 8.97 16.15
CA ASP A 118 -4.66 9.22 16.61
C ASP A 118 -5.46 10.05 15.60
N TYR A 119 -4.84 11.08 15.00
CA TYR A 119 -5.44 11.87 13.93
C TYR A 119 -5.75 11.00 12.70
N MET A 120 -4.79 10.20 12.24
CA MET A 120 -4.98 9.32 11.08
C MET A 120 -6.11 8.33 11.32
N PHE A 121 -6.15 7.74 12.51
CA PHE A 121 -7.19 6.80 12.91
C PHE A 121 -8.56 7.48 12.96
N GLY A 122 -8.67 8.63 13.62
CA GLY A 122 -9.93 9.37 13.71
C GLY A 122 -10.45 9.82 12.34
N TYR A 123 -9.55 10.26 11.44
CA TYR A 123 -9.92 10.77 10.13
C TYR A 123 -10.35 9.67 9.14
N ALA A 124 -9.69 8.51 9.18
CA ALA A 124 -9.91 7.42 8.21
C ALA A 124 -10.34 6.11 8.89
N ARG A 125 -11.06 6.21 10.01
CA ARG A 125 -11.44 5.08 10.88
C ARG A 125 -12.09 3.96 10.09
N ASP A 126 -13.12 4.27 9.30
CA ASP A 126 -13.91 3.27 8.59
C ASP A 126 -13.03 2.42 7.68
N GLN A 127 -12.17 3.05 6.87
CA GLN A 127 -11.26 2.34 5.96
C GLN A 127 -10.21 1.55 6.74
N LEU A 128 -9.66 2.11 7.83
CA LEU A 128 -8.67 1.42 8.66
C LEU A 128 -9.26 0.21 9.39
N VAL A 129 -10.52 0.27 9.82
CA VAL A 129 -11.25 -0.87 10.41
C VAL A 129 -11.55 -1.90 9.33
N ASN A 130 -12.15 -1.48 8.21
CA ASN A 130 -12.53 -2.35 7.08
C ASN A 130 -11.33 -3.06 6.45
N PHE A 131 -10.16 -2.46 6.47
CA PHE A 131 -8.94 -3.08 5.94
C PHE A 131 -8.11 -3.79 7.02
N GLY A 132 -8.61 -3.88 8.25
CA GLY A 132 -7.95 -4.59 9.35
C GLY A 132 -6.65 -3.96 9.82
N PHE A 133 -6.50 -2.64 9.69
CA PHE A 133 -5.33 -1.88 10.16
C PHE A 133 -5.55 -1.22 11.51
N ALA A 134 -6.78 -1.16 12.01
CA ALA A 134 -7.13 -0.43 13.22
C ALA A 134 -6.34 -0.85 14.47
N GLU A 135 -5.97 -2.13 14.62
CA GLU A 135 -5.12 -2.61 15.73
C GLU A 135 -3.73 -1.94 15.74
N THR A 136 -3.26 -1.37 14.63
CA THR A 136 -2.00 -0.61 14.56
C THR A 136 -2.11 0.76 15.24
N PHE A 137 -3.32 1.27 15.43
CA PHE A 137 -3.58 2.63 15.92
C PHE A 137 -4.16 2.67 17.33
N VAL A 138 -4.76 1.56 17.78
CA VAL A 138 -5.45 1.47 19.07
C VAL A 138 -4.56 0.76 20.10
N ASP A 139 -4.37 1.38 21.26
CA ASP A 139 -3.60 0.75 22.35
C ASP A 139 -4.44 -0.34 23.06
N GLU A 140 -3.80 -1.36 23.64
CA GLU A 140 -4.47 -2.47 24.34
C GLU A 140 -5.48 -2.01 25.41
N VAL A 141 -5.19 -0.89 26.09
CA VAL A 141 -6.06 -0.31 27.10
C VAL A 141 -7.41 0.13 26.51
N MET A 142 -7.40 0.72 25.32
CA MET A 142 -8.62 1.13 24.60
C MET A 142 -9.43 -0.08 24.15
N LEU A 143 -8.76 -1.14 23.69
CA LEU A 143 -9.40 -2.41 23.30
C LEU A 143 -10.06 -3.10 24.48
N GLN A 144 -9.38 -3.13 25.64
CA GLN A 144 -9.91 -3.74 26.86
C GLN A 144 -11.13 -2.98 27.40
N GLY A 145 -11.19 -1.66 27.21
CA GLY A 145 -12.29 -0.81 27.71
C GLY A 145 -13.56 -0.78 26.85
N SER A 146 -13.55 -1.22 25.59
CA SER A 146 -14.70 -1.06 24.67
C SER A 146 -15.07 -2.36 23.96
N ALA A 147 -16.18 -2.99 24.39
CA ALA A 147 -16.75 -4.16 23.73
C ALA A 147 -17.26 -3.83 22.31
N GLU A 148 -17.78 -2.61 22.12
CA GLU A 148 -18.26 -2.11 20.84
C GLU A 148 -17.11 -2.05 19.81
N LEU A 149 -15.97 -1.47 20.19
CA LEU A 149 -14.80 -1.38 19.32
C LEU A 149 -14.29 -2.78 18.93
N ARG A 150 -14.26 -3.75 19.85
CA ARG A 150 -13.89 -5.12 19.49
C ARG A 150 -14.85 -5.74 18.46
N GLY A 151 -16.15 -5.50 18.62
CA GLY A 151 -17.15 -5.93 17.65
C GLY A 151 -16.91 -5.34 16.26
N GLU A 152 -16.64 -4.04 16.19
CA GLU A 152 -16.29 -3.36 14.93
C GLU A 152 -15.02 -3.95 14.29
N LEU A 153 -13.98 -4.22 15.08
CA LEU A 153 -12.72 -4.77 14.57
C LEU A 153 -12.89 -6.19 14.00
N GLU A 154 -13.64 -7.04 14.69
CA GLU A 154 -13.93 -8.39 14.22
C GLU A 154 -14.81 -8.38 12.96
N GLN A 155 -15.72 -7.41 12.84
CA GLN A 155 -16.47 -7.22 11.60
C GLN A 155 -15.58 -6.70 10.47
N GLY A 156 -14.70 -5.74 10.75
CA GLY A 156 -13.75 -5.17 9.80
C GLY A 156 -12.81 -6.22 9.20
N LYS A 157 -12.35 -7.21 9.99
CA LYS A 157 -11.54 -8.33 9.50
C LYS A 157 -12.21 -9.14 8.39
N LYS A 158 -13.55 -9.17 8.35
CA LYS A 158 -14.33 -9.91 7.35
C LYS A 158 -14.73 -9.05 6.15
N PHE A 159 -14.53 -7.74 6.22
CA PHE A 159 -14.98 -6.80 5.19
C PHE A 159 -14.39 -7.12 3.82
N ILE A 160 -13.07 -7.29 3.73
CA ILE A 160 -12.40 -7.51 2.43
C ILE A 160 -12.92 -8.79 1.76
N ASP A 161 -13.07 -9.88 2.52
CA ASP A 161 -13.55 -11.14 1.98
C ASP A 161 -15.01 -11.03 1.50
N ALA A 162 -15.87 -10.39 2.29
CA ALA A 162 -17.27 -10.16 1.91
C ALA A 162 -17.39 -9.26 0.67
N PHE A 163 -16.64 -8.15 0.65
CA PHE A 163 -16.60 -7.21 -0.45
C PHE A 163 -16.11 -7.87 -1.74
N ASN A 164 -15.03 -8.65 -1.65
CA ASN A 164 -14.45 -9.34 -2.81
C ASN A 164 -15.38 -10.41 -3.37
N GLU A 165 -16.08 -11.15 -2.51
CA GLU A 165 -17.03 -12.19 -2.94
C GLU A 165 -18.26 -11.58 -3.62
N GLU A 166 -18.82 -10.50 -3.05
CA GLU A 166 -19.91 -9.74 -3.70
C GLU A 166 -19.46 -9.16 -5.05
N SER A 167 -18.25 -8.59 -5.08
CA SER A 167 -17.69 -8.02 -6.29
C SER A 167 -17.42 -9.07 -7.38
N LEU A 168 -16.96 -10.27 -7.02
CA LEU A 168 -16.82 -11.41 -7.93
C LEU A 168 -18.17 -11.81 -8.53
N LYS A 169 -19.21 -11.95 -7.69
CA LYS A 169 -20.57 -12.30 -8.16
C LYS A 169 -21.09 -11.28 -9.17
N ARG A 170 -20.91 -9.99 -8.86
CA ARG A 170 -21.26 -8.90 -9.78
C ARG A 170 -20.44 -8.96 -11.07
N SER A 171 -19.16 -9.30 -10.99
CA SER A 171 -18.29 -9.44 -12.17
C SER A 171 -18.72 -10.58 -13.08
N ILE A 172 -19.07 -11.74 -12.51
CA ILE A 172 -19.62 -12.89 -13.25
C ILE A 172 -20.94 -12.52 -13.91
N HIS A 173 -21.87 -11.94 -13.14
CA HIS A 173 -23.17 -11.50 -13.66
C HIS A 173 -23.03 -10.51 -14.82
N ASN A 174 -22.16 -9.50 -14.68
CA ASN A 174 -21.89 -8.55 -15.74
C ASN A 174 -21.27 -9.19 -16.99
N ALA A 175 -20.50 -10.28 -16.85
CA ALA A 175 -19.91 -10.99 -17.97
C ALA A 175 -20.92 -11.90 -18.70
N GLU A 176 -21.93 -12.40 -18.00
CA GLU A 176 -22.97 -13.28 -18.55
C GLU A 176 -24.12 -12.50 -19.19
N GLU A 177 -24.54 -11.38 -18.58
CA GLU A 177 -25.75 -10.63 -18.98
C GLU A 177 -25.48 -9.49 -19.95
N SER A 178 -24.22 -9.17 -20.24
CA SER A 178 -23.90 -7.97 -20.99
C SER A 178 -23.43 -8.28 -22.40
N ASP A 179 -24.32 -8.02 -23.37
CA ASP A 179 -24.09 -8.23 -24.81
C ASP A 179 -22.92 -7.41 -25.37
N GLU A 180 -22.60 -6.27 -24.75
CA GLU A 180 -21.40 -5.46 -25.00
C GLU A 180 -20.99 -4.68 -23.75
N VAL A 181 -19.80 -4.94 -23.18
CA VAL A 181 -19.16 -3.98 -22.26
C VAL A 181 -17.71 -3.79 -22.64
N THR A 182 -17.47 -2.84 -23.54
CA THR A 182 -16.15 -2.22 -23.65
C THR A 182 -16.20 -0.84 -22.99
N SER A 183 -15.91 -0.79 -21.69
CA SER A 183 -15.71 0.47 -20.98
C SER A 183 -14.22 0.74 -20.79
N ILE A 184 -13.62 1.51 -21.70
CA ILE A 184 -12.23 1.98 -21.55
C ILE A 184 -12.26 3.26 -20.72
N PHE A 185 -11.90 3.16 -19.44
CA PHE A 185 -11.64 4.34 -18.61
C PHE A 185 -10.25 4.88 -18.91
N ILE A 186 -10.17 5.79 -19.88
CA ILE A 186 -8.97 6.61 -20.10
C ILE A 186 -8.90 7.60 -18.93
N ASN A 187 -7.72 7.71 -18.32
CA ASN A 187 -7.39 8.56 -17.17
C ASN A 187 -8.08 9.94 -17.23
N TYR A 188 -9.31 10.03 -16.70
CA TYR A 188 -10.15 11.20 -16.88
C TYR A 188 -9.75 12.26 -15.83
N PRO A 189 -9.28 13.45 -16.24
CA PRO A 189 -8.74 14.43 -15.29
C PRO A 189 -9.72 14.85 -14.18
N ALA A 190 -11.03 14.73 -14.38
CA ALA A 190 -12.02 15.01 -13.32
C ALA A 190 -12.05 13.94 -12.21
N LEU A 191 -11.52 12.75 -12.47
CA LEU A 191 -11.34 11.67 -11.48
C LEU A 191 -10.01 11.80 -10.72
N LEU A 192 -9.23 12.88 -10.96
CA LEU A 192 -8.01 13.14 -10.20
C LEU A 192 -8.36 13.37 -8.73
N LEU A 193 -7.93 12.45 -7.88
CA LEU A 193 -8.13 12.47 -6.42
C LEU A 193 -7.49 13.69 -5.75
N ARG A 194 -6.50 14.32 -6.40
CA ARG A 194 -5.81 15.53 -5.90
C ARG A 194 -6.56 16.81 -6.29
N LYS A 195 -7.84 16.90 -5.88
CA LYS A 195 -8.69 18.08 -6.13
C LYS A 195 -8.11 19.34 -5.50
N LYS A 196 -8.27 20.48 -6.19
CA LYS A 196 -7.99 21.81 -5.64
C LYS A 196 -9.05 22.17 -4.61
N THR A 197 -8.65 22.74 -3.50
CA THR A 197 -9.54 23.27 -2.46
C THR A 197 -9.04 24.64 -2.01
N GLU A 198 -9.82 25.36 -1.21
CA GLU A 198 -9.35 26.62 -0.59
C GLU A 198 -8.06 26.40 0.22
N ARG A 199 -7.99 25.29 0.97
CA ARG A 199 -6.80 24.87 1.72
C ARG A 199 -5.64 24.42 0.81
N TYR A 200 -5.92 23.91 -0.38
CA TYR A 200 -4.93 23.39 -1.34
C TYR A 200 -5.20 23.92 -2.76
N PRO A 201 -4.88 25.20 -3.05
CA PRO A 201 -5.25 25.84 -4.33
C PRO A 201 -4.52 25.23 -5.54
N ASN A 202 -3.38 24.59 -5.32
CA ASN A 202 -2.61 23.87 -6.34
C ASN A 202 -2.90 22.36 -6.35
N GLY A 203 -3.93 21.92 -5.63
CA GLY A 203 -4.23 20.51 -5.39
C GLY A 203 -3.34 19.91 -4.30
N ARG A 204 -3.79 18.78 -3.74
CA ARG A 204 -3.06 18.03 -2.71
C ARG A 204 -1.83 17.35 -3.31
N THR A 205 -0.73 18.08 -3.52
CA THR A 205 0.51 17.54 -4.14
C THR A 205 1.65 17.46 -3.13
N SER A 206 2.60 16.54 -3.35
CA SER A 206 3.82 16.47 -2.53
C SER A 206 4.84 17.58 -2.85
N TYR A 207 4.57 18.42 -3.86
CA TYR A 207 5.53 19.41 -4.36
C TYR A 207 5.90 20.45 -3.31
N ARG A 208 4.92 20.94 -2.54
CA ARG A 208 5.15 21.91 -1.45
C ARG A 208 6.17 21.38 -0.45
N PHE A 209 5.91 20.19 0.09
CA PHE A 209 6.78 19.53 1.06
C PHE A 209 8.16 19.21 0.48
N LYS A 210 8.23 18.73 -0.77
CA LYS A 210 9.50 18.53 -1.48
C LYS A 210 10.32 19.80 -1.51
N ARG A 211 9.72 20.94 -1.89
CA ARG A 211 10.42 22.22 -2.01
C ARG A 211 10.90 22.74 -0.66
N GLU A 212 10.06 22.64 0.37
CA GLU A 212 10.33 23.18 1.70
C GLU A 212 11.33 22.33 2.49
N LEU A 213 11.21 21.00 2.41
CA LEU A 213 12.02 20.08 3.22
C LEU A 213 13.33 19.68 2.56
N ARG A 214 13.44 19.66 1.22
CA ARG A 214 14.66 19.20 0.52
C ARG A 214 15.93 19.98 0.92
N LYS A 215 15.79 21.26 1.29
CA LYS A 215 16.91 22.09 1.75
C LYS A 215 17.17 22.02 3.27
N LYS A 216 16.28 21.36 4.02
CA LYS A 216 16.29 21.36 5.50
C LYS A 216 16.64 20.00 6.09
N VAL A 217 16.23 18.91 5.43
CA VAL A 217 16.42 17.55 5.93
C VAL A 217 17.76 16.97 5.51
N THR A 218 18.33 16.17 6.39
CA THR A 218 19.50 15.33 6.17
C THR A 218 19.09 14.11 5.36
N ILE A 219 19.76 13.92 4.22
CA ILE A 219 19.50 12.81 3.31
C ILE A 219 20.60 11.76 3.48
N ILE A 220 20.21 10.55 3.87
CA ILE A 220 21.10 9.40 3.98
C ILE A 220 20.99 8.56 2.69
N ASP A 221 22.13 8.19 2.11
CA ASP A 221 22.18 7.21 1.03
C ASP A 221 22.36 5.80 1.60
N LYS A 222 21.47 4.88 1.24
CA LYS A 222 21.54 3.49 1.70
C LYS A 222 22.68 2.71 1.03
N THR A 223 23.29 3.23 -0.03
CA THR A 223 24.41 2.58 -0.74
C THR A 223 25.77 2.80 -0.06
N GLY A 224 25.91 3.79 0.84
CA GLY A 224 27.20 4.14 1.45
C GLY A 224 27.65 3.23 2.62
N ALA A 225 26.74 2.49 3.24
CA ALA A 225 27.05 1.66 4.41
C ALA A 225 27.62 0.26 4.04
N ALA A 226 27.57 -0.14 2.78
CA ALA A 226 28.04 -1.46 2.32
C ALA A 226 29.46 -1.44 1.71
N GLY A 227 30.12 -0.27 1.64
CA GLY A 227 31.37 -0.08 0.88
C GLY A 227 32.67 -0.03 1.67
N ALA A 228 32.66 -0.15 3.01
CA ALA A 228 33.86 -0.01 3.84
C ALA A 228 34.52 -1.34 4.24
N GLY A 229 34.21 -2.44 3.56
CA GLY A 229 34.63 -3.78 3.99
C GLY A 229 34.73 -4.82 2.87
N ALA A 230 35.28 -4.46 1.72
CA ALA A 230 35.74 -5.45 0.74
C ALA A 230 37.18 -5.12 0.34
N ALA A 231 38.09 -5.83 1.00
CA ALA A 231 39.52 -5.80 0.76
C ALA A 231 39.86 -6.21 -0.68
N GLN A 232 41.00 -5.68 -1.12
CA GLN A 232 41.77 -6.05 -2.30
C GLN A 232 41.64 -7.54 -2.67
N GLN A 233 41.17 -7.82 -3.88
CA GLN A 233 41.62 -8.99 -4.62
C GLN A 233 42.20 -8.52 -5.95
N SER A 234 43.52 -8.69 -6.05
CA SER A 234 44.33 -8.54 -7.25
C SER A 234 43.83 -9.46 -8.36
N GLU A 235 43.54 -8.91 -9.53
CA GLU A 235 43.33 -9.67 -10.76
C GLU A 235 44.62 -10.38 -11.19
N PRO A 236 44.58 -11.68 -11.52
CA PRO A 236 45.66 -12.30 -12.28
C PRO A 236 45.53 -11.95 -13.76
N LYS A 237 46.61 -11.42 -14.34
CA LYS A 237 46.76 -11.13 -15.77
C LYS A 237 46.42 -12.37 -16.61
N ARG A 238 45.47 -12.23 -17.52
CA ARG A 238 45.14 -13.24 -18.52
C ARG A 238 46.25 -13.26 -19.58
N ALA A 239 46.90 -14.41 -19.72
CA ALA A 239 47.89 -14.65 -20.77
C ALA A 239 47.21 -14.72 -22.15
N GLU A 240 47.79 -14.01 -23.12
CA GLU A 240 47.46 -14.11 -24.53
C GLU A 240 47.88 -15.47 -25.09
N LYS A 241 46.97 -16.11 -25.83
CA LYS A 241 47.26 -16.97 -26.99
C LYS A 241 46.13 -16.81 -27.99
#